data_AF-A0A913YAA4-F1
#
_entry.id   AF-A0A913YAA4-F1
#
_cell.length_a   1.000
_cell.length_b   1.000
_cell.length_c   1.000
_cell.angle_alpha   90.00
_cell.angle_beta   90.00
_cell.angle_gamma   90.00
#
_symmetry.space_group_name_H-M   'P 1'
#
loop_
_entity.id
_entity.type
_entity.pdbx_description
1 polymer ?
#
loop_
_entity_poly.entity_id
_entity_poly.type
_entity_poly.pdbx_seq_one_letter_code
_entity_poly.pdbx_strand_id
1 'polypeptide(L)'
;MLRACRPLLQQILLRISLELTSQERAQFFFYCEKSFPSSPSKGQLLELFCELQKRLKSSSSVVSLLKDFTKTICRLDLELLLMEYETEIEVDTIFKEYLHFREGNQNPDLSSATARTVSKTLSRNLRDGQELLTNLAKLSKSTSIEEAVRLYLDEVLSREGKFCWSSILQILGFCSELAYRRMCLFPGPSMFQRWLSDIDDVRLVLQEFKIVTWMAQNGGAAGCVKFIKKQDPAEMARQKETRILISQIAEQYTTL
;
A
#
# COMPACT_ATOMS: atom_id res chain seq x y z
N MET A 1 -20.35 9.18 2.74
CA MET A 1 -20.43 7.84 2.12
C MET A 1 -19.04 7.19 2.17
N LEU A 2 -18.81 6.22 3.05
CA LEU A 2 -17.57 5.43 3.14
C LEU A 2 -17.80 4.05 2.49
N ARG A 3 -17.96 4.02 1.16
CA ARG A 3 -18.30 2.79 0.41
C ARG A 3 -17.14 2.11 -0.30
N ALA A 4 -15.94 2.70 -0.37
CA ALA A 4 -14.87 2.16 -1.21
C ALA A 4 -14.08 0.97 -0.63
N CYS A 5 -14.01 0.79 0.71
CA CYS A 5 -13.15 -0.26 1.30
C CYS A 5 -13.90 -1.58 1.64
N ARG A 6 -15.24 -1.55 1.78
CA ARG A 6 -16.06 -2.75 2.09
C ARG A 6 -16.26 -3.75 0.92
N PRO A 7 -16.45 -3.32 -0.34
CA PRO A 7 -16.67 -4.27 -1.43
C PRO A 7 -15.44 -5.14 -1.71
N LEU A 8 -14.24 -4.58 -1.53
CA LEU A 8 -13.00 -5.24 -1.92
C LEU A 8 -12.65 -6.43 -0.99
N LEU A 9 -12.80 -6.29 0.34
CA LEU A 9 -12.60 -7.42 1.26
C LEU A 9 -13.61 -8.54 1.00
N GLN A 10 -14.87 -8.20 0.75
CA GLN A 10 -15.89 -9.19 0.45
C GLN A 10 -15.58 -9.95 -0.84
N GLN A 11 -15.08 -9.27 -1.88
CA GLN A 11 -14.64 -9.91 -3.11
C GLN A 11 -13.44 -10.85 -2.88
N ILE A 12 -12.48 -10.44 -2.04
CA ILE A 12 -11.33 -11.29 -1.67
C ILE A 12 -11.78 -12.52 -0.90
N LEU A 13 -12.66 -12.36 0.09
CA LEU A 13 -13.20 -13.48 0.86
C LEU A 13 -14.02 -14.42 -0.03
N LEU A 14 -14.81 -13.88 -0.96
CA LEU A 14 -15.52 -14.68 -1.95
C LEU A 14 -14.54 -15.46 -2.81
N ARG A 15 -13.49 -14.82 -3.31
CA ARG A 15 -12.47 -15.47 -4.13
C ARG A 15 -11.74 -16.58 -3.36
N ILE A 16 -11.32 -16.33 -2.14
CA ILE A 16 -10.74 -17.35 -1.23
C ILE A 16 -11.74 -18.51 -1.06
N SER A 17 -13.03 -18.23 -0.83
CA SER A 17 -14.05 -19.29 -0.68
C SER A 17 -14.23 -20.16 -1.91
N LEU A 18 -13.99 -19.61 -3.10
CA LEU A 18 -14.10 -20.31 -4.38
C LEU A 18 -12.86 -21.15 -4.68
N GLU A 19 -11.68 -20.65 -4.29
CA GLU A 19 -10.38 -21.26 -4.59
C GLU A 19 -9.92 -22.31 -3.55
N LEU A 20 -10.52 -22.35 -2.36
CA LEU A 20 -10.25 -23.40 -1.38
C LEU A 20 -11.00 -24.70 -1.72
N THR A 21 -10.28 -25.82 -1.72
CA THR A 21 -10.81 -27.18 -1.82
C THR A 21 -11.67 -27.55 -0.61
N SER A 22 -12.42 -28.65 -0.68
CA SER A 22 -13.19 -29.14 0.48
C SER A 22 -12.32 -29.44 1.70
N GLN A 23 -11.10 -29.96 1.47
CA GLN A 23 -10.16 -30.28 2.55
C GLN A 23 -9.60 -29.00 3.21
N GLU A 24 -9.14 -28.03 2.42
CA GLU A 24 -8.63 -26.76 2.97
C GLU A 24 -9.74 -25.99 3.71
N ARG A 25 -10.99 -26.07 3.23
CA ARG A 25 -12.15 -25.51 3.94
C ARG A 25 -12.34 -26.16 5.31
N ALA A 26 -12.27 -27.49 5.40
CA ALA A 26 -12.35 -28.19 6.68
C ALA A 26 -11.20 -27.78 7.63
N GLN A 27 -9.98 -27.61 7.10
CA GLN A 27 -8.83 -27.12 7.86
C GLN A 27 -9.04 -25.69 8.37
N PHE A 28 -9.65 -24.79 7.58
CA PHE A 28 -9.94 -23.43 8.04
C PHE A 28 -10.97 -23.40 9.18
N PHE A 29 -12.00 -24.24 9.11
CA PHE A 29 -12.98 -24.39 10.18
C PHE A 29 -12.34 -24.93 11.47
N PHE A 30 -11.43 -25.90 11.35
CA PHE A 30 -10.61 -26.39 12.46
C PHE A 30 -9.77 -25.26 13.05
N TYR A 31 -9.07 -24.51 12.20
CA TYR A 31 -8.21 -23.38 12.59
C TYR A 31 -8.97 -22.29 13.34
N CYS A 32 -10.25 -22.09 13.01
CA CYS A 32 -11.13 -21.12 13.68
C CYS A 32 -11.85 -21.66 14.93
N GLU A 33 -11.51 -22.87 15.41
CA GLU A 33 -12.08 -23.52 16.59
C GLU A 33 -13.63 -23.63 16.57
N LYS A 34 -14.21 -23.86 15.38
CA LYS A 34 -15.66 -24.02 15.21
C LYS A 34 -16.05 -25.50 15.14
N SER A 35 -17.24 -25.83 15.65
CA SER A 35 -17.82 -27.18 15.60
C SER A 35 -18.05 -27.65 14.15
N PHE A 36 -17.66 -28.91 13.87
CA PHE A 36 -17.50 -29.47 12.53
C PHE A 36 -18.82 -29.96 11.91
N PRO A 37 -19.14 -29.54 10.67
CA PRO A 37 -19.64 -30.46 9.65
C PRO A 37 -18.45 -31.20 9.02
N SER A 38 -18.61 -32.49 8.71
CA SER A 38 -17.56 -33.35 8.14
C SER A 38 -17.03 -32.89 6.76
N SER A 39 -17.74 -31.99 6.08
CA SER A 39 -17.26 -31.29 4.88
C SER A 39 -17.99 -29.94 4.73
N PRO A 40 -17.39 -28.81 5.15
CA PRO A 40 -18.06 -27.52 5.06
C PRO A 40 -18.31 -27.09 3.61
N SER A 41 -19.54 -26.65 3.34
CA SER A 41 -19.95 -26.11 2.05
C SER A 41 -19.35 -24.71 1.83
N LYS A 42 -19.39 -24.22 0.57
CA LYS A 42 -18.96 -22.83 0.26
C LYS A 42 -19.80 -21.81 1.05
N GLY A 43 -21.10 -22.06 1.19
CA GLY A 43 -22.02 -21.20 1.97
C GLY A 43 -21.62 -21.11 3.43
N GLN A 44 -21.27 -22.24 4.05
CA GLN A 44 -20.81 -22.25 5.44
C GLN A 44 -19.50 -21.46 5.63
N LEU A 45 -18.57 -21.55 4.68
CA LEU A 45 -17.33 -20.76 4.75
C LEU A 45 -17.60 -19.25 4.65
N LEU A 46 -18.53 -18.84 3.79
CA LEU A 46 -18.92 -17.43 3.68
C LEU A 46 -19.60 -16.92 4.96
N GLU A 47 -20.43 -17.75 5.60
CA GLU A 47 -21.03 -17.44 6.90
C GLU A 47 -19.94 -17.26 7.97
N LEU A 48 -18.95 -18.15 8.00
CA LEU A 48 -17.80 -18.04 8.90
C LEU A 48 -17.01 -16.74 8.66
N PHE A 49 -16.77 -16.36 7.42
CA PHE A 49 -16.13 -15.07 7.10
C PHE A 49 -16.97 -13.88 7.59
N CYS A 50 -18.28 -13.93 7.43
CA CYS A 50 -19.18 -12.89 7.96
C CYS A 50 -19.11 -12.82 9.50
N GLU A 51 -19.06 -13.96 10.17
CA GLU A 51 -18.88 -14.01 11.63
C GLU A 51 -17.53 -13.46 12.08
N LEU A 52 -16.44 -13.83 11.39
CA LEU A 52 -15.09 -13.34 11.67
C LEU A 52 -15.02 -11.82 11.49
N GLN A 53 -15.61 -11.28 10.42
CA GLN A 53 -15.72 -9.83 10.23
C GLN A 53 -16.48 -9.13 11.37
N LYS A 54 -17.57 -9.73 11.87
CA LYS A 54 -18.34 -9.20 13.01
C LYS A 54 -17.53 -9.25 14.31
N ARG A 55 -16.80 -10.34 14.56
CA ARG A 55 -16.01 -10.56 15.80
C ARG A 55 -14.77 -9.70 15.85
N LEU A 56 -13.98 -9.69 14.78
CA LEU A 56 -12.68 -9.04 14.74
C LEU A 56 -12.77 -7.53 14.54
N LYS A 57 -13.95 -7.01 14.16
CA LYS A 57 -14.33 -5.58 14.02
C LYS A 57 -13.48 -4.75 13.04
N SER A 58 -12.25 -5.15 12.74
CA SER A 58 -11.32 -4.52 11.81
C SER A 58 -10.99 -5.45 10.64
N SER A 59 -10.87 -4.90 9.44
CA SER A 59 -10.45 -5.64 8.25
C SER A 59 -9.04 -6.19 8.39
N SER A 60 -8.13 -5.46 9.03
CA SER A 60 -6.73 -5.86 9.24
C SER A 60 -6.62 -7.16 10.06
N SER A 61 -7.38 -7.30 11.14
CA SER A 61 -7.36 -8.53 11.95
C SER A 61 -7.88 -9.76 11.19
N VAL A 62 -8.90 -9.57 10.33
CA VAL A 62 -9.41 -10.65 9.46
C VAL A 62 -8.36 -11.06 8.45
N VAL A 63 -7.68 -10.09 7.82
CA VAL A 63 -6.65 -10.37 6.81
C VAL A 63 -5.42 -11.03 7.43
N SER A 64 -4.97 -10.59 8.62
CA SER A 64 -3.87 -11.24 9.34
C SER A 64 -4.17 -12.71 9.62
N LEU A 65 -5.36 -13.01 10.13
CA LEU A 65 -5.78 -14.38 10.39
C LEU A 65 -5.80 -15.23 9.10
N LEU A 66 -6.28 -14.66 8.00
CA LEU A 66 -6.31 -15.36 6.71
C LEU A 66 -4.91 -15.59 6.15
N LYS A 67 -3.99 -14.64 6.30
CA LYS A 67 -2.59 -14.81 5.87
C LYS A 67 -1.90 -15.92 6.64
N ASP A 68 -2.08 -15.94 7.96
CA ASP A 68 -1.51 -16.99 8.82
C ASP A 68 -2.04 -18.36 8.42
N PHE A 69 -3.34 -18.45 8.12
CA PHE A 69 -3.95 -19.66 7.61
C PHE A 69 -3.42 -20.07 6.23
N THR A 70 -3.43 -19.17 5.23
CA THR A 70 -2.98 -19.48 3.86
C THR A 70 -1.53 -19.90 3.84
N LYS A 71 -0.69 -19.30 4.70
CA LYS A 71 0.69 -19.72 4.92
C LYS A 71 0.78 -21.13 5.50
N THR A 72 -0.05 -21.45 6.49
CA THR A 72 -0.09 -22.78 7.14
C THR A 72 -0.43 -23.89 6.13
N ILE A 73 -1.34 -23.63 5.19
CA ILE A 73 -1.72 -24.60 4.14
C ILE A 73 -0.88 -24.48 2.86
N CYS A 74 0.20 -23.66 2.88
CA CYS A 74 1.10 -23.44 1.74
C CYS A 74 0.42 -22.88 0.46
N ARG A 75 -0.68 -22.12 0.61
CA ARG A 75 -1.37 -21.41 -0.50
C ARG A 75 -0.79 -20.01 -0.69
N LEU A 76 0.41 -19.97 -1.27
CA LEU A 76 1.15 -18.73 -1.53
C LEU A 76 0.41 -17.78 -2.49
N ASP A 77 -0.39 -18.31 -3.40
CA ASP A 77 -1.27 -17.56 -4.30
C ASP A 77 -2.32 -16.74 -3.54
N LEU A 78 -2.96 -17.34 -2.54
CA LEU A 78 -3.95 -16.67 -1.69
C LEU A 78 -3.28 -15.70 -0.70
N GLU A 79 -2.09 -16.05 -0.21
CA GLU A 79 -1.28 -15.16 0.63
C GLU A 79 -0.89 -13.89 -0.14
N LEU A 80 -0.42 -14.02 -1.39
CA LEU A 80 -0.10 -12.89 -2.26
C LEU A 80 -1.31 -11.99 -2.49
N LEU A 81 -2.48 -12.57 -2.75
CA LEU A 81 -3.72 -11.83 -2.92
C LEU A 81 -4.12 -11.03 -1.67
N LEU A 82 -3.91 -11.60 -0.47
CA LEU A 82 -4.15 -10.90 0.79
C LEU A 82 -3.12 -9.78 1.04
N MET A 83 -1.85 -10.00 0.68
CA MET A 83 -0.80 -8.97 0.79
C MET A 83 -1.04 -7.79 -0.16
N GLU A 84 -1.51 -8.06 -1.38
CA GLU A 84 -1.91 -7.02 -2.34
C GLU A 84 -3.04 -6.16 -1.78
N TYR A 85 -4.04 -6.79 -1.16
CA TYR A 85 -5.13 -6.07 -0.51
C TYR A 85 -4.69 -5.15 0.62
N GLU A 86 -3.82 -5.64 1.52
CA GLU A 86 -3.26 -4.81 2.59
C GLU A 86 -2.50 -3.62 2.00
N THR A 87 -1.70 -3.88 0.96
CA THR A 87 -0.91 -2.84 0.29
C THR A 87 -1.83 -1.79 -0.36
N GLU A 88 -2.96 -2.20 -0.93
CA GLU A 88 -3.93 -1.26 -1.49
C GLU A 88 -4.53 -0.34 -0.43
N ILE A 89 -4.89 -0.89 0.74
CA ILE A 89 -5.35 -0.09 1.89
C ILE A 89 -4.24 0.86 2.35
N GLU A 90 -3.00 0.38 2.42
CA GLU A 90 -1.86 1.20 2.84
C GLU A 90 -1.64 2.37 1.88
N VAL A 91 -1.74 2.16 0.56
CA VAL A 91 -1.63 3.23 -0.45
C VAL A 91 -2.76 4.27 -0.30
N ASP A 92 -4.01 3.84 -0.10
CA ASP A 92 -5.13 4.75 0.18
C ASP A 92 -4.90 5.56 1.47
N THR A 93 -4.38 4.91 2.51
CA THR A 93 -4.02 5.57 3.77
C THR A 93 -2.89 6.57 3.57
N ILE A 94 -1.89 6.24 2.74
CA ILE A 94 -0.79 7.15 2.39
C ILE A 94 -1.33 8.42 1.72
N PHE A 95 -2.26 8.29 0.77
CA PHE A 95 -2.87 9.44 0.12
C PHE A 95 -3.65 10.32 1.09
N LYS A 96 -4.49 9.74 1.94
CA LYS A 96 -5.25 10.49 2.96
C LYS A 96 -4.34 11.26 3.92
N GLU A 97 -3.29 10.60 4.42
CA GLU A 97 -2.28 11.23 5.28
C GLU A 97 -1.51 12.33 4.54
N TYR A 98 -1.26 12.16 3.24
CA TYR A 98 -0.59 13.20 2.43
C TYR A 98 -1.39 14.49 2.44
N LEU A 99 -2.71 14.42 2.21
CA LEU A 99 -3.60 15.58 2.26
C LEU A 99 -3.53 16.28 3.63
N HIS A 100 -3.58 15.52 4.71
CA HIS A 100 -3.43 16.04 6.08
C HIS A 100 -2.10 16.78 6.31
N PHE A 101 -0.98 16.21 5.84
CA PHE A 101 0.31 16.89 5.90
C PHE A 101 0.35 18.17 5.07
N ARG A 102 -0.32 18.19 3.92
CA ARG A 102 -0.38 19.36 3.03
C ARG A 102 -1.21 20.50 3.60
N GLU A 103 -2.33 20.20 4.24
CA GLU A 103 -3.20 21.19 4.88
C GLU A 103 -2.66 21.69 6.23
N GLY A 104 -1.61 21.04 6.77
CA GLY A 104 -1.11 21.31 8.13
C GLY A 104 -1.98 20.71 9.23
N ASN A 105 -3.02 19.94 8.86
CA ASN A 105 -3.95 19.28 9.77
C ASN A 105 -3.42 17.89 10.15
N GLN A 106 -2.48 17.83 11.09
CA GLN A 106 -1.97 16.54 11.58
C GLN A 106 -2.97 15.93 12.56
N ASN A 107 -3.75 14.95 12.12
CA ASN A 107 -4.59 14.16 13.02
C ASN A 107 -3.87 12.84 13.38
N PRO A 108 -3.33 12.71 14.61
CA PRO A 108 -2.55 11.54 15.00
C PRO A 108 -3.36 10.24 15.09
N ASP A 109 -4.70 10.31 15.11
CA ASP A 109 -5.56 9.17 15.44
C ASP A 109 -6.06 8.36 14.23
N LEU A 110 -5.80 8.80 13.00
CA LEU A 110 -6.43 8.24 11.80
C LEU A 110 -5.59 7.20 11.02
N SER A 111 -4.30 7.01 11.31
CA SER A 111 -3.42 6.23 10.42
C SER A 111 -2.38 5.33 11.10
N SER A 112 -1.92 4.33 10.35
CA SER A 112 -0.74 3.55 10.71
C SER A 112 0.53 4.44 10.72
N ALA A 113 1.47 4.13 11.62
CA ALA A 113 2.75 4.83 11.69
C ALA A 113 3.56 4.72 10.38
N THR A 114 3.39 3.61 9.67
CA THR A 114 4.03 3.33 8.39
C THR A 114 3.54 4.30 7.31
N ALA A 115 2.22 4.38 7.10
CA ALA A 115 1.63 5.28 6.11
C ALA A 115 2.01 6.73 6.39
N ARG A 116 1.92 7.16 7.66
CA ARG A 116 2.31 8.50 8.10
C ARG A 116 3.76 8.84 7.76
N THR A 117 4.69 7.89 7.94
CA THR A 117 6.11 8.09 7.63
C THR A 117 6.32 8.28 6.13
N VAL A 118 5.67 7.46 5.31
CA VAL A 118 5.72 7.58 3.84
C VAL A 118 5.13 8.92 3.41
N SER A 119 3.90 9.25 3.82
CA SER A 119 3.22 10.50 3.45
C SER A 119 3.98 11.76 3.88
N LYS A 120 4.60 11.74 5.07
CA LYS A 120 5.47 12.83 5.53
C LYS A 120 6.71 12.99 4.65
N THR A 121 7.28 11.89 4.16
CA THR A 121 8.43 11.91 3.28
C THR A 121 8.05 12.46 1.90
N LEU A 122 6.93 11.98 1.35
CA LEU A 122 6.38 12.48 0.09
C LEU A 122 6.09 13.99 0.17
N SER A 123 5.40 14.44 1.22
CA SER A 123 5.01 15.85 1.35
C SER A 123 6.19 16.79 1.52
N ARG A 124 7.32 16.34 2.09
CA ARG A 124 8.56 17.12 2.19
C ARG A 124 9.29 17.22 0.86
N ASN A 125 9.45 16.09 0.17
CA ASN A 125 10.29 16.01 -1.02
C ASN A 125 9.64 16.64 -2.27
N LEU A 126 8.31 16.72 -2.29
CA LEU A 126 7.56 17.15 -3.47
C LEU A 126 6.88 18.51 -3.34
N ARG A 127 6.95 19.13 -2.16
CA ARG A 127 6.32 20.43 -1.94
C ARG A 127 6.84 21.52 -2.87
N ASP A 128 8.14 21.49 -3.16
CA ASP A 128 8.85 22.52 -3.91
C ASP A 128 9.64 21.93 -5.11
N GLY A 129 9.30 20.71 -5.55
CA GLY A 129 9.98 20.02 -6.63
C GLY A 129 9.78 20.69 -8.00
N GLN A 130 10.82 21.29 -8.55
CA GLN A 130 10.78 22.05 -9.80
C GLN A 130 10.37 21.19 -11.01
N GLU A 131 10.84 19.94 -11.08
CA GLU A 131 10.51 18.96 -12.13
C GLU A 131 9.02 18.56 -12.10
N LEU A 132 8.46 18.41 -10.89
CA LEU A 132 7.05 18.12 -10.70
C LEU A 132 6.18 19.28 -11.17
N LEU A 133 6.57 20.52 -10.85
CA LEU A 133 5.88 21.73 -11.28
C LEU A 133 5.91 21.90 -12.81
N THR A 134 7.02 21.55 -13.46
CA THR A 134 7.12 21.55 -14.93
C THR A 134 6.20 20.51 -15.57
N ASN A 135 6.09 19.32 -15.00
CA ASN A 135 5.18 18.28 -15.50
C ASN A 135 3.71 18.59 -15.20
N LEU A 136 3.42 19.19 -14.04
CA LEU A 136 2.07 19.69 -13.70
C LEU A 136 1.64 20.88 -14.57
N ALA A 137 2.56 21.78 -14.96
CA ALA A 137 2.27 22.92 -15.83
C ALA A 137 1.91 22.51 -17.27
N LYS A 138 2.33 21.31 -17.70
CA LYS A 138 1.92 20.72 -18.98
C LYS A 138 0.53 20.09 -18.94
N LEU A 139 -0.05 19.90 -17.76
CA LEU A 139 -1.39 19.34 -17.61
C LEU A 139 -2.41 20.44 -17.91
N SER A 140 -3.06 20.30 -19.07
CA SER A 140 -4.14 21.18 -19.46
C SER A 140 -5.40 20.88 -18.65
N LYS A 141 -6.35 21.81 -18.68
CA LYS A 141 -7.69 21.63 -18.08
C LYS A 141 -8.46 20.43 -18.68
N SER A 142 -8.03 19.92 -19.84
CA SER A 142 -8.69 18.83 -20.58
C SER A 142 -8.07 17.46 -20.32
N THR A 143 -6.86 17.37 -19.77
CA THR A 143 -6.22 16.08 -19.45
C THR A 143 -6.87 15.46 -18.21
N SER A 144 -7.30 14.20 -18.34
CA SER A 144 -7.81 13.44 -17.17
C SER A 144 -6.66 13.16 -16.21
N ILE A 145 -6.96 12.97 -14.93
CA ILE A 145 -5.90 12.62 -13.97
C ILE A 145 -5.28 11.26 -14.31
N GLU A 146 -6.07 10.32 -14.83
CA GLU A 146 -5.56 9.03 -15.25
C GLU A 146 -4.53 9.16 -16.37
N GLU A 147 -4.84 9.92 -17.41
CA GLU A 147 -3.94 10.15 -18.54
C GLU A 147 -2.63 10.81 -18.09
N ALA A 148 -2.74 11.82 -17.21
CA ALA A 148 -1.58 12.46 -16.60
C ALA A 148 -0.68 11.48 -15.83
N VAL A 149 -1.30 10.57 -15.06
CA VAL A 149 -0.57 9.56 -14.27
C VAL A 149 0.04 8.50 -15.18
N ARG A 150 -0.65 8.05 -16.23
CA ARG A 150 -0.11 7.10 -17.23
C ARG A 150 1.13 7.68 -17.92
N LEU A 151 1.04 8.91 -18.42
CA LEU A 151 2.17 9.58 -19.07
C LEU A 151 3.39 9.69 -18.14
N TYR A 152 3.17 10.02 -16.87
CA TYR A 152 4.25 10.10 -15.89
C TYR A 152 4.85 8.73 -15.56
N LEU A 153 4.02 7.69 -15.42
CA LEU A 153 4.47 6.31 -15.21
C LEU A 153 5.32 5.82 -16.38
N ASP A 154 4.90 6.07 -17.61
CA ASP A 154 5.65 5.71 -18.81
C ASP A 154 7.01 6.44 -18.87
N GLU A 155 7.07 7.71 -18.47
CA GLU A 155 8.31 8.46 -18.36
C GLU A 155 9.26 7.85 -17.32
N VAL A 156 8.76 7.54 -16.12
CA VAL A 156 9.55 6.90 -15.05
C VAL A 156 10.06 5.53 -15.48
N LEU A 157 9.20 4.71 -16.11
CA LEU A 157 9.57 3.38 -16.61
C LEU A 157 10.60 3.46 -17.74
N SER A 158 10.49 4.44 -18.63
CA SER A 158 11.45 4.65 -19.72
C SER A 158 12.83 5.06 -19.19
N ARG A 159 12.88 5.84 -18.10
CA ARG A 159 14.13 6.29 -17.47
C ARG A 159 14.79 5.20 -16.61
N GLU A 160 14.02 4.47 -15.82
CA GLU A 160 14.56 3.52 -14.82
C GLU A 160 14.59 2.06 -15.29
N GLY A 161 13.82 1.69 -16.32
CA GLY A 161 13.74 0.35 -16.90
C GLY A 161 13.06 -0.71 -16.02
N LYS A 162 12.92 -0.47 -14.70
CA LYS A 162 12.22 -1.32 -13.74
C LYS A 162 11.77 -0.53 -12.52
N PHE A 163 10.76 -1.05 -11.81
CA PHE A 163 10.35 -0.46 -10.54
C PHE A 163 11.39 -0.68 -9.45
N CYS A 164 11.65 0.38 -8.69
CA CYS A 164 12.37 0.35 -7.43
C CYS A 164 11.68 1.26 -6.40
N TRP A 165 12.09 1.20 -5.12
CA TRP A 165 11.46 2.05 -4.10
C TRP A 165 11.58 3.55 -4.38
N SER A 166 12.63 3.98 -5.08
CA SER A 166 12.78 5.38 -5.53
C SER A 166 11.69 5.76 -6.52
N SER A 167 11.50 5.00 -7.61
CA SER A 167 10.42 5.24 -8.56
C SER A 167 9.05 5.19 -7.89
N ILE A 168 8.81 4.21 -7.01
CA ILE A 168 7.51 4.08 -6.32
C ILE A 168 7.20 5.34 -5.49
N LEU A 169 8.17 5.85 -4.74
CA LEU A 169 7.99 7.08 -3.98
C LEU A 169 7.71 8.28 -4.90
N GLN A 170 8.43 8.39 -6.02
CA GLN A 170 8.19 9.44 -7.01
C GLN A 170 6.78 9.35 -7.61
N ILE A 171 6.33 8.15 -7.97
CA ILE A 171 4.99 7.89 -8.54
C ILE A 171 3.91 8.25 -7.53
N LEU A 172 3.94 7.65 -6.33
CA LEU A 172 2.94 7.90 -5.29
C LEU A 172 2.88 9.38 -4.93
N GLY A 173 4.04 10.01 -4.84
CA GLY A 173 4.15 11.42 -4.58
C GLY A 173 3.60 12.32 -5.69
N PHE A 174 3.92 12.03 -6.96
CA PHE A 174 3.35 12.72 -8.11
C PHE A 174 1.82 12.62 -8.12
N CYS A 175 1.28 11.41 -7.95
CA CYS A 175 -0.17 11.18 -7.87
C CYS A 175 -0.81 12.00 -6.75
N SER A 176 -0.21 12.00 -5.56
CA SER A 176 -0.71 12.74 -4.39
C SER A 176 -0.74 14.25 -4.62
N GLU A 177 0.36 14.80 -5.13
CA GLU A 177 0.47 16.23 -5.39
C GLU A 177 -0.43 16.68 -6.55
N LEU A 178 -0.56 15.85 -7.60
CA LEU A 178 -1.47 16.11 -8.71
C LEU A 178 -2.92 16.19 -8.25
N ALA A 179 -3.39 15.19 -7.50
CA ALA A 179 -4.73 15.19 -6.93
C ALA A 179 -4.95 16.40 -6.00
N TYR A 180 -3.95 16.77 -5.20
CA TYR A 180 -4.01 17.92 -4.30
C TYR A 180 -4.14 19.23 -5.08
N ARG A 181 -3.31 19.43 -6.10
CA ARG A 181 -3.32 20.66 -6.91
C ARG A 181 -4.61 20.78 -7.70
N ARG A 182 -5.13 19.68 -8.28
CA ARG A 182 -6.42 19.66 -8.98
C ARG A 182 -7.58 19.96 -8.02
N MET A 183 -7.54 19.44 -6.80
CA MET A 183 -8.48 19.80 -5.75
C MET A 183 -8.47 21.32 -5.49
N CYS A 184 -7.30 21.95 -5.36
CA CYS A 184 -7.20 23.39 -5.10
C CYS A 184 -7.57 24.27 -6.31
N LEU A 185 -7.16 23.89 -7.52
CA LEU A 185 -7.30 24.70 -8.73
C LEU A 185 -8.62 24.49 -9.46
N PHE A 186 -9.14 23.26 -9.43
CA PHE A 186 -10.36 22.84 -10.15
C PHE A 186 -11.28 22.03 -9.23
N PRO A 187 -11.72 22.60 -8.09
CA PRO A 187 -12.47 21.86 -7.06
C PRO A 187 -13.82 21.33 -7.56
N GLY A 188 -14.38 21.89 -8.63
CA GLY A 188 -15.74 21.57 -9.05
C GLY A 188 -16.74 21.88 -7.91
N PRO A 189 -17.73 21.01 -7.64
CA PRO A 189 -18.74 21.25 -6.61
C PRO A 189 -18.20 21.14 -5.18
N SER A 190 -17.09 20.43 -4.95
CA SER A 190 -16.47 20.27 -3.63
C SER A 190 -15.02 19.80 -3.74
N MET A 191 -14.11 20.47 -3.02
CA MET A 191 -12.71 20.05 -2.90
C MET A 191 -12.59 18.59 -2.44
N PHE A 192 -13.31 18.23 -1.39
CA PHE A 192 -13.25 16.88 -0.84
C PHE A 192 -13.74 15.82 -1.84
N GLN A 193 -14.83 16.11 -2.57
CA GLN A 193 -15.32 15.18 -3.60
C GLN A 193 -14.34 15.07 -4.78
N ARG A 194 -13.72 16.19 -5.20
CA ARG A 194 -12.67 16.18 -6.22
C ARG A 194 -11.50 15.31 -5.81
N TRP A 195 -11.00 15.48 -4.59
CA TRP A 195 -9.91 14.67 -4.05
C TRP A 195 -10.25 13.18 -4.06
N LEU A 196 -11.42 12.79 -3.54
CA LEU A 196 -11.82 11.38 -3.52
C LEU A 196 -11.93 10.79 -4.93
N SER A 197 -12.53 11.51 -5.87
CA SER A 197 -12.64 11.08 -7.26
C SER A 197 -11.27 10.90 -7.91
N ASP A 198 -10.40 11.90 -7.76
CA ASP A 198 -9.06 11.90 -8.35
C ASP A 198 -8.19 10.76 -7.76
N ILE A 199 -8.33 10.45 -6.47
CA ILE A 199 -7.64 9.31 -5.84
C ILE A 199 -8.19 7.96 -6.32
N ASP A 200 -9.51 7.82 -6.51
CA ASP A 200 -10.07 6.59 -7.05
C ASP A 200 -9.59 6.34 -8.50
N ASP A 201 -9.52 7.38 -9.33
CA ASP A 201 -8.98 7.31 -10.69
C ASP A 201 -7.48 6.94 -10.69
N VAL A 202 -6.68 7.58 -9.83
CA VAL A 202 -5.27 7.23 -9.62
C VAL A 202 -5.11 5.75 -9.28
N ARG A 203 -5.96 5.21 -8.39
CA ARG A 203 -5.86 3.81 -7.96
C ARG A 203 -6.05 2.84 -9.11
N LEU A 204 -6.96 3.14 -10.04
CA LEU A 204 -7.15 2.31 -11.25
C LEU A 204 -5.87 2.26 -12.08
N VAL A 205 -5.19 3.38 -12.26
CA VAL A 205 -3.91 3.42 -12.99
C VAL A 205 -2.81 2.68 -12.24
N LEU A 206 -2.71 2.82 -10.91
CA LEU A 206 -1.72 2.07 -10.13
C LEU A 206 -1.94 0.55 -10.18
N GLN A 207 -3.19 0.10 -10.27
CA GLN A 207 -3.54 -1.31 -10.48
C GLN A 207 -3.16 -1.78 -11.90
N GLU A 208 -3.48 -0.99 -12.93
CA GLU A 208 -3.13 -1.25 -14.33
C GLU A 208 -1.61 -1.48 -14.50
N PHE A 209 -0.80 -0.64 -13.87
CA PHE A 209 0.67 -0.72 -13.91
C PHE A 209 1.27 -1.67 -12.87
N LYS A 210 0.44 -2.43 -12.13
CA LYS A 210 0.87 -3.40 -11.10
C LYS A 210 1.75 -2.81 -10.00
N ILE A 211 1.58 -1.53 -9.69
CA ILE A 211 2.35 -0.83 -8.65
C ILE A 211 2.06 -1.44 -7.28
N VAL A 212 0.78 -1.67 -6.97
CA VAL A 212 0.34 -2.29 -5.70
C VAL A 212 0.91 -3.70 -5.55
N THR A 213 0.84 -4.51 -6.61
CA THR A 213 1.44 -5.85 -6.65
C THR A 213 2.94 -5.81 -6.37
N TRP A 214 3.67 -4.90 -7.05
CA TRP A 214 5.10 -4.77 -6.84
C TRP A 214 5.41 -4.37 -5.40
N MET A 215 4.68 -3.40 -4.84
CA MET A 215 4.83 -2.98 -3.45
C MET A 215 4.58 -4.13 -2.49
N ALA A 216 3.52 -4.92 -2.69
CA ALA A 216 3.19 -6.08 -1.86
C ALA A 216 4.34 -7.10 -1.83
N GLN A 217 4.88 -7.46 -3.00
CA GLN A 217 6.02 -8.37 -3.14
C GLN A 217 7.30 -7.85 -2.49
N ASN A 218 7.43 -6.53 -2.32
CA ASN A 218 8.59 -5.89 -1.72
C ASN A 218 8.37 -5.52 -0.23
N GLY A 219 7.31 -6.04 0.40
CA GLY A 219 7.04 -5.85 1.83
C GLY A 219 6.14 -4.67 2.17
N GLY A 220 5.32 -4.23 1.21
CA GLY A 220 4.31 -3.18 1.38
C GLY A 220 4.89 -1.83 1.82
N ALA A 221 4.07 -1.03 2.49
CA ALA A 221 4.53 0.25 3.02
C ALA A 221 5.65 0.09 4.06
N ALA A 222 5.73 -1.05 4.76
CA ALA A 222 6.82 -1.33 5.70
C ALA A 222 8.17 -1.49 4.98
N GLY A 223 8.19 -2.13 3.81
CA GLY A 223 9.34 -2.19 2.92
C GLY A 223 9.79 -0.81 2.46
N CYS A 224 8.83 0.04 2.10
CA CYS A 224 9.07 1.44 1.74
C CYS A 224 9.71 2.23 2.91
N VAL A 225 9.18 2.09 4.13
CA VAL A 225 9.74 2.76 5.32
C VAL A 225 11.16 2.29 5.61
N LYS A 226 11.46 0.99 5.46
CA LYS A 226 12.84 0.48 5.58
C LYS A 226 13.76 1.14 4.56
N PHE A 227 13.30 1.35 3.34
CA PHE A 227 14.06 2.06 2.31
C PHE A 227 14.30 3.53 2.68
N ILE A 228 13.25 4.27 3.07
CA ILE A 228 13.35 5.67 3.49
C ILE A 228 14.35 5.83 4.63
N LYS A 229 14.26 4.98 5.67
CA LYS A 229 15.18 5.03 6.82
C LYS A 229 16.63 4.79 6.42
N LYS A 230 16.90 3.92 5.44
CA LYS A 230 18.26 3.69 4.93
C LYS A 230 18.85 4.91 4.21
N GLN A 231 18.01 5.82 3.73
CA GLN A 231 18.44 7.06 3.08
C GLN A 231 18.59 8.24 4.05
N ASP A 232 18.22 8.08 5.32
CA ASP A 232 18.40 9.11 6.35
C ASP A 232 19.91 9.36 6.55
N PRO A 233 20.42 10.59 6.38
CA PRO A 233 21.82 10.92 6.60
C PRO A 233 22.36 10.45 7.96
N ALA A 234 21.55 10.51 9.02
CA ALA A 234 21.93 10.07 10.36
C ALA A 234 22.06 8.53 10.45
N GLU A 235 21.26 7.80 9.67
CA GLU A 235 21.34 6.35 9.59
C GLU A 235 22.50 5.91 8.68
N MET A 236 22.74 6.60 7.57
CA MET A 236 23.91 6.37 6.71
C MET A 236 25.22 6.61 7.46
N ALA A 237 25.28 7.66 8.29
CA ALA A 237 26.42 7.92 9.16
C ALA A 237 26.66 6.77 10.15
N ARG A 238 25.62 6.32 10.86
CA ARG A 238 25.71 5.19 11.80
C ARG A 238 26.11 3.87 11.12
N GLN A 239 25.61 3.60 9.92
CA GLN A 239 26.02 2.43 9.15
C GLN A 239 27.48 2.50 8.71
N LYS A 240 27.96 3.69 8.35
CA LYS A 240 29.38 3.92 8.02
C LYS A 240 30.27 3.68 9.23
N GLU A 241 29.91 4.21 10.40
CA GLU A 241 30.62 3.96 11.67
C GLU A 241 30.63 2.48 12.05
N THR A 242 29.49 1.81 11.93
CA THR A 242 29.37 0.36 12.21
C THR A 242 30.26 -0.47 11.29
N ARG A 243 30.33 -0.13 9.99
CA ARG A 243 31.22 -0.81 9.04
C ARG A 243 32.70 -0.62 9.37
N ILE A 244 33.08 0.58 9.80
CA ILE A 244 34.45 0.88 10.24
C ILE A 244 34.79 0.05 11.49
N LEU A 245 33.90 -0.02 12.46
CA LEU A 245 34.08 -0.85 13.65
C LEU A 245 34.20 -2.35 13.31
N ILE A 246 33.34 -2.86 12.43
CA ILE A 246 33.41 -4.26 11.99
C ILE A 246 34.72 -4.55 11.26
N SER A 247 35.20 -3.63 10.40
CA SER A 247 36.48 -3.83 9.70
C SER A 247 37.66 -3.83 10.66
N GLN A 248 37.67 -2.93 11.65
CA GLN A 248 38.71 -2.87 12.68
C GLN A 248 38.75 -4.15 13.54
N ILE A 249 37.57 -4.67 13.90
CA ILE A 249 37.46 -5.95 14.62
C ILE A 249 37.98 -7.09 13.73
N ALA A 250 37.54 -7.17 12.47
CA ALA A 250 37.98 -8.23 11.55
C ALA A 250 39.49 -8.23 11.30
N GLU A 251 40.12 -7.05 11.21
CA GLU A 251 41.58 -6.90 11.09
C GLU A 251 42.33 -7.39 12.34
N GLN A 252 41.79 -7.15 13.54
CA GLN A 252 42.36 -7.67 14.78
C GLN A 252 42.29 -9.20 14.90
N TYR A 253 41.32 -9.84 14.25
CA TYR A 253 41.15 -11.30 14.27
C TYR A 253 41.78 -12.03 13.07
N THR A 254 42.30 -11.32 12.08
CA THR A 254 43.03 -11.90 10.93
C THR A 254 44.55 -11.78 11.04
N THR A 255 45.05 -11.14 12.11
CA THR A 255 46.48 -10.99 12.41
C THR A 255 47.02 -11.96 13.48
N LEU A 256 46.25 -13.00 13.82
CA LEU A 256 46.66 -14.17 14.62
C LEU A 256 46.86 -15.39 13.71
#